data_AF-A0A819LR64-F1
#
_entry.id   AF-A0A819LR64-F1
#
_cell.length_a   1.000
_cell.length_b   1.000
_cell.length_c   1.000
_cell.angle_alpha   90.00
_cell.angle_beta   90.00
_cell.angle_gamma   90.00
#
_symmetry.space_group_name_H-M   'P 1'
#
loop_
_entity.id
_entity.type
_entity.pdbx_description
1 polymer ?
#
loop_
_entity_poly.entity_id
_entity_poly.type
_entity_poly.pdbx_seq_one_letter_code
_entity_poly.pdbx_strand_id
1 'polypeptide(L)'
;MVDRIKCIAFREARDAGATFINRQWMADKIHRTTRFVSNWWKKSYGQCFADYSNVGTKLKLSEAGQDIIRKASDQQRRSSSVVRKEIAEKQKEYVTQRTVNNYRHREG
;
A
#
# COMPACT_ATOMS: atom_id res chain seq x y z
N MET A 1 -4.17 -12.64 3.75
CA MET A 1 -4.15 -12.65 2.26
C MET A 1 -5.49 -13.07 1.69
N VAL A 2 -6.01 -14.26 2.03
CA VAL A 2 -7.31 -14.78 1.57
C VAL A 2 -8.47 -13.81 1.82
N ASP A 3 -8.53 -13.17 2.99
CA ASP A 3 -9.61 -12.20 3.33
C ASP A 3 -9.67 -11.01 2.37
N ARG A 4 -8.51 -10.59 1.85
CA ARG A 4 -8.40 -9.44 0.92
C ARG A 4 -8.99 -9.81 -0.44
N ILE A 5 -8.66 -11.01 -0.92
CA ILE A 5 -9.19 -11.58 -2.16
C ILE A 5 -10.71 -11.77 -2.04
N LYS A 6 -11.18 -12.33 -0.91
CA LYS A 6 -12.62 -12.48 -0.63
C LYS A 6 -13.36 -11.14 -0.67
N CYS A 7 -12.78 -10.05 -0.15
CA CYS A 7 -13.40 -8.72 -0.25
C CYS A 7 -13.64 -8.29 -1.70
N ILE A 8 -12.66 -8.52 -2.58
CA ILE A 8 -12.76 -8.15 -4.00
C ILE A 8 -13.79 -9.04 -4.70
N ALA A 9 -13.75 -10.35 -4.47
CA ALA A 9 -14.69 -11.30 -5.04
C ALA A 9 -16.15 -10.99 -4.63
N PHE A 10 -16.39 -10.68 -3.36
CA PHE A 10 -17.72 -10.30 -2.89
C PHE A 10 -18.21 -8.96 -3.46
N ARG A 11 -17.29 -8.00 -3.69
CA ARG A 11 -17.62 -6.77 -4.41
C ARG A 11 -18.04 -7.08 -5.85
N GLU A 12 -17.27 -7.92 -6.55
CA GLU A 12 -17.60 -8.31 -7.92
C GLU A 12 -18.94 -9.06 -8.00
N ALA A 13 -19.23 -9.94 -7.06
CA ALA A 13 -20.54 -10.59 -6.95
C ALA A 13 -21.68 -9.59 -6.71
N ARG A 14 -21.46 -8.58 -5.86
CA ARG A 14 -22.41 -7.48 -5.65
C ARG A 14 -22.66 -6.71 -6.95
N ASP A 15 -21.59 -6.30 -7.62
CA ASP A 15 -21.63 -5.53 -8.85
C ASP A 15 -22.28 -6.33 -10.00
N ALA A 16 -22.17 -7.67 -9.96
CA ALA A 16 -22.87 -8.60 -10.86
C ALA A 16 -24.36 -8.83 -10.52
N GLY A 17 -24.89 -8.23 -9.44
CA GLY A 17 -26.31 -8.26 -9.12
C GLY A 17 -26.67 -8.88 -7.76
N ALA A 18 -25.72 -9.38 -6.98
CA ALA A 18 -25.96 -9.83 -5.61
C ALA A 18 -26.08 -8.64 -4.64
N THR A 19 -27.13 -7.84 -4.80
CA THR A 19 -27.33 -6.54 -4.12
C THR A 19 -27.41 -6.63 -2.59
N PHE A 20 -27.75 -7.81 -2.05
CA PHE A 20 -27.75 -8.06 -0.60
C PHE A 20 -26.34 -7.99 0.01
N ILE A 21 -25.29 -8.16 -0.79
CA ILE A 21 -23.91 -8.10 -0.35
C ILE A 21 -23.52 -6.64 -0.08
N ASN A 22 -23.59 -6.25 1.19
CA ASN A 22 -23.12 -4.94 1.66
C ASN A 22 -21.81 -5.07 2.47
N ARG A 23 -21.21 -3.93 2.84
CA ARG A 23 -19.92 -3.92 3.58
C ARG A 23 -19.99 -4.60 4.94
N GLN A 24 -21.13 -4.49 5.63
CA GLN A 24 -21.35 -5.13 6.92
C GLN A 24 -21.41 -6.65 6.76
N TRP A 25 -22.21 -7.13 5.81
CA TRP A 25 -22.31 -8.54 5.48
C TRP A 25 -20.95 -9.16 5.12
N MET A 26 -20.15 -8.47 4.31
CA MET A 26 -18.80 -8.94 3.99
C MET A 26 -17.90 -9.00 5.22
N ALA A 27 -17.94 -7.96 6.07
CA ALA A 27 -17.14 -7.88 7.29
C ALA A 27 -17.45 -9.06 8.23
N ASP A 28 -18.73 -9.37 8.39
CA ASP A 28 -19.21 -10.49 9.20
C ASP A 28 -18.76 -11.83 8.58
N LYS A 29 -18.86 -11.99 7.26
CA LYS A 29 -18.46 -13.23 6.56
C LYS A 29 -16.96 -13.52 6.55
N ILE A 30 -16.12 -12.50 6.55
CA ILE A 30 -14.66 -12.68 6.58
C ILE A 30 -14.07 -12.51 7.99
N HIS A 31 -14.92 -12.30 9.01
CA HIS A 31 -14.52 -12.03 10.39
C HIS A 31 -13.52 -10.87 10.50
N ARG A 32 -13.80 -9.75 9.82
CA ARG A 32 -12.98 -8.53 9.86
C ARG A 32 -13.84 -7.31 10.14
N THR A 33 -13.19 -6.19 10.41
CA THR A 33 -13.89 -4.91 10.60
C THR A 33 -14.41 -4.35 9.27
N THR A 34 -15.50 -3.60 9.32
CA THR A 34 -16.00 -2.83 8.17
C THR A 34 -14.97 -1.84 7.62
N ARG A 35 -14.08 -1.33 8.50
CA ARG A 35 -12.92 -0.51 8.10
C ARG A 35 -11.94 -1.30 7.23
N PHE A 36 -11.66 -2.56 7.59
CA PHE A 36 -10.84 -3.44 6.76
C PHE A 36 -11.49 -3.61 5.38
N VAL A 37 -12.78 -3.98 5.32
CA VAL A 37 -13.50 -4.13 4.04
C VAL A 37 -13.44 -2.84 3.22
N SER A 38 -13.67 -1.68 3.84
CA SER A 38 -13.62 -0.38 3.15
C SER A 38 -12.25 -0.05 2.56
N ASN A 39 -11.17 -0.39 3.26
CA ASN A 39 -9.80 -0.22 2.77
C ASN A 39 -9.48 -1.10 1.55
N TRP A 40 -10.11 -2.28 1.46
CA TRP A 40 -9.93 -3.23 0.35
C TRP A 40 -10.97 -3.07 -0.76
N TRP A 41 -12.06 -2.34 -0.50
CA TRP A 41 -13.19 -2.17 -1.41
C TRP A 41 -12.80 -1.61 -2.79
N LYS A 42 -11.85 -0.66 -2.83
CA LYS A 42 -11.41 -0.01 -4.07
C LYS A 42 -10.11 -0.58 -4.63
N LYS A 43 -9.59 -1.66 -4.04
CA LYS A 43 -8.31 -2.25 -4.45
C LYS A 43 -8.53 -3.30 -5.54
N SER A 44 -7.50 -3.53 -6.35
CA SER A 44 -7.45 -4.59 -7.35
C SER A 44 -6.78 -5.85 -6.80
N TYR A 45 -6.98 -7.00 -7.46
CA TYR A 45 -6.34 -8.25 -7.07
C TYR A 45 -4.82 -8.11 -6.96
N GLY A 46 -4.17 -7.44 -7.92
CA GLY A 46 -2.72 -7.16 -7.86
C GLY A 46 -2.29 -6.44 -6.58
N GLN A 47 -3.13 -5.55 -6.05
CA GLN A 47 -2.88 -4.86 -4.78
C GLN A 47 -3.11 -5.74 -3.54
N CYS A 48 -3.83 -6.87 -3.66
CA CYS A 48 -3.95 -7.85 -2.57
C CYS A 48 -2.67 -8.67 -2.38
N PHE A 49 -1.98 -8.97 -3.47
CA PHE A 49 -0.68 -9.66 -3.49
C PHE A 49 0.47 -8.72 -3.13
N ALA A 50 0.28 -7.41 -3.35
CA ALA A 50 1.14 -6.36 -2.88
C ALA A 50 1.04 -6.20 -1.34
N ASP A 51 1.38 -7.24 -0.59
CA ASP A 51 1.41 -7.20 0.87
C ASP A 51 2.70 -6.57 1.37
N TYR A 52 2.69 -5.24 1.40
CA TYR A 52 3.86 -4.48 1.78
C TYR A 52 4.09 -4.33 3.29
N SER A 53 3.21 -4.92 4.13
CA SER A 53 3.39 -4.89 5.58
C SER A 53 4.54 -5.78 6.05
N ASN A 54 4.96 -6.76 5.24
CA ASN A 54 6.08 -7.67 5.53
C ASN A 54 7.36 -7.36 4.74
N VAL A 55 7.37 -6.33 3.89
CA VAL A 55 8.64 -5.90 3.28
C VAL A 55 9.41 -5.17 4.37
N GLY A 56 10.32 -5.90 5.00
CA GLY A 56 11.21 -5.37 6.03
C GLY A 56 11.99 -4.14 5.55
N THR A 57 12.70 -3.51 6.46
CA THR A 57 13.57 -2.39 6.14
C THR A 57 14.55 -2.82 5.05
N LYS A 58 14.46 -2.26 3.84
CA LYS A 58 15.49 -2.47 2.83
C LYS A 58 16.81 -1.90 3.36
N LEU A 59 17.81 -2.78 3.47
CA LEU A 59 19.17 -2.43 3.91
C LEU A 59 19.92 -1.59 2.86
N LYS A 60 19.58 -1.76 1.58
CA LYS A 60 20.09 -0.96 0.46
C LYS A 60 18.95 -0.59 -0.51
N LEU A 61 18.76 0.70 -0.76
CA LEU A 61 18.01 1.21 -1.91
C LEU A 61 18.90 1.27 -3.16
N SER A 62 18.30 1.19 -4.34
CA SER A 62 18.94 1.61 -5.59
C SER A 62 19.47 3.04 -5.50
N GLU A 63 20.57 3.36 -6.19
CA GLU A 63 21.11 4.73 -6.24
C GLU A 63 20.06 5.74 -6.71
N ALA A 64 19.27 5.38 -7.71
CA ALA A 64 18.19 6.20 -8.22
C ALA A 64 17.09 6.45 -7.17
N GLY A 65 16.80 5.47 -6.31
CA GLY A 65 15.88 5.63 -5.19
C GLY A 65 16.45 6.52 -4.07
N GLN A 66 17.76 6.45 -3.82
CA GLN A 66 18.44 7.34 -2.88
C GLN A 66 18.44 8.80 -3.37
N ASP A 67 18.67 9.02 -4.67
CA ASP A 67 18.66 10.35 -5.29
C ASP A 67 17.27 11.02 -5.19
N ILE A 68 16.18 10.25 -5.34
CA ILE A 68 14.81 10.74 -5.12
C ILE A 68 14.63 11.19 -3.66
N ILE A 69 15.14 10.44 -2.68
CA ILE A 69 15.05 10.80 -1.26
C ILE A 69 15.84 12.09 -0.96
N ARG A 70 17.05 12.21 -1.52
CA ARG A 70 17.93 13.37 -1.36
C ARG A 70 17.30 14.64 -1.93
N LYS A 71 16.88 14.61 -3.21
CA LYS A 71 16.17 15.73 -3.87
C LYS A 71 14.90 16.16 -3.12
N ALA A 72 14.14 15.19 -2.59
CA ALA A 72 12.93 15.46 -1.82
C ALA A 72 13.19 15.99 -0.40
N SER A 73 14.44 15.96 0.07
CA SER A 73 14.85 16.51 1.37
C SER A 73 15.42 17.92 1.22
N ASP A 74 16.14 18.19 0.11
CA ASP A 74 16.80 19.48 -0.14
C ASP A 74 15.84 20.59 -0.63
N GLN A 75 14.86 20.27 -1.48
CA GLN A 75 14.08 21.31 -2.18
C GLN A 75 12.85 21.84 -1.41
N GLN A 76 12.27 21.00 -0.54
CA GLN A 76 11.18 21.31 0.39
C GLN A 76 10.83 19.96 1.00
N ARG A 77 10.88 19.82 2.33
CA ARG A 77 10.77 18.51 2.99
C ARG A 77 9.44 17.82 2.67
N ARG A 78 9.40 17.01 1.61
CA ARG A 78 8.17 16.31 1.17
C ARG A 78 7.82 15.21 2.15
N SER A 79 6.53 14.92 2.32
CA SER A 79 6.11 13.83 3.22
C SER A 79 6.68 12.48 2.73
N SER A 80 7.11 11.63 3.67
CA SER A 80 7.70 10.33 3.34
C SER A 80 6.74 9.41 2.59
N SER A 81 5.42 9.65 2.68
CA SER A 81 4.41 8.93 1.90
C SER A 81 4.43 9.31 0.41
N VAL A 82 4.71 10.59 0.08
CA VAL A 82 4.82 11.05 -1.31
C VAL A 82 6.09 10.47 -1.93
N VAL A 83 7.21 10.57 -1.22
CA VAL A 83 8.50 10.03 -1.67
C VAL A 83 8.42 8.53 -1.94
N ARG A 84 7.77 7.77 -1.06
CA ARG A 84 7.55 6.33 -1.28
C ARG A 84 6.77 6.02 -2.56
N LYS A 85 5.70 6.78 -2.84
CA LYS A 85 4.92 6.59 -4.07
C LYS A 85 5.77 6.87 -5.29
N GLU A 86 6.54 7.94 -5.26
CA GLU A 86 7.43 8.33 -6.35
C GLU A 86 8.50 7.26 -6.64
N ILE A 87 9.11 6.67 -5.61
CA ILE A 87 10.08 5.57 -5.80
C ILE A 87 9.38 4.33 -6.37
N ALA A 88 8.19 3.99 -5.88
CA ALA A 88 7.42 2.86 -6.39
C ALA A 88 7.00 3.05 -7.85
N GLU A 89 6.65 4.26 -8.25
CA GLU A 89 6.24 4.59 -9.63
C GLU A 89 7.44 4.65 -10.58
N LYS A 90 8.53 5.35 -10.19
CA LYS A 90 9.68 5.58 -11.08
C LYS A 90 10.64 4.40 -11.14
N GLN A 91 10.96 3.80 -10.01
CA GLN A 91 11.97 2.73 -9.92
C GLN A 91 11.35 1.34 -9.93
N LYS A 92 10.00 1.25 -10.00
CA LYS A 92 9.26 0.01 -9.76
C LYS A 92 9.69 -0.68 -8.47
N GLU A 93 10.18 0.11 -7.51
CA GLU A 93 10.85 -0.36 -6.31
C GLU A 93 10.00 -0.02 -5.09
N TYR A 94 9.61 -1.03 -4.32
CA TYR A 94 8.90 -0.78 -3.07
C TYR A 94 9.85 -0.40 -1.93
N VAL A 95 9.50 0.66 -1.21
CA VAL A 95 10.25 1.19 -0.07
C VAL A 95 9.30 1.46 1.08
N THR A 96 9.68 1.17 2.33
CA THR A 96 8.84 1.49 3.49
C THR A 96 9.03 2.95 3.92
N GLN A 97 8.04 3.52 4.62
CA GLN A 97 8.19 4.85 5.21
C GLN A 97 9.36 4.91 6.21
N ARG A 98 9.59 3.82 6.95
CA ARG A 98 10.74 3.67 7.85
C ARG A 98 12.06 3.71 7.10
N THR A 99 12.15 3.04 5.95
CA THR A 99 13.34 3.07 5.09
C THR A 99 13.61 4.49 4.59
N VAL A 100 12.59 5.22 4.11
CA VAL A 100 12.76 6.63 3.69
C VAL A 100 13.26 7.50 4.85
N ASN A 101 12.69 7.34 6.04
CA ASN A 101 13.11 8.12 7.21
C ASN A 101 14.55 7.78 7.66
N ASN A 102 14.93 6.50 7.67
CA ASN A 102 16.29 6.08 8.00
C ASN A 102 17.32 6.67 7.03
N TYR A 103 17.01 6.69 5.73
CA TYR A 103 17.89 7.30 4.73
C TYR A 103 18.00 8.81 4.91
N ARG A 104 16.88 9.51 5.18
CA ARG A 104 16.89 10.94 5.50
C ARG A 104 17.73 11.29 6.73
N HIS A 105 17.73 10.43 7.76
CA HIS A 105 18.54 10.62 8.96
C HIS A 105 20.03 10.30 8.76
N ARG A 106 20.40 9.54 7.73
CA ARG A 106 21.81 9.27 7.40
C ARG A 106 22.42 10.35 6.51
N GLU A 107 21.59 11.04 5.72
CA GLU A 107 22.01 12.01 4.71
C GLU A 107 21.92 13.48 5.20
N GLY A 108 21.21 13.75 6.29
CA GLY A 108 21.17 15.05 6.96
C GLY A 108 21.97 15.03 8.25
#